data_AF-A0A524LYZ7-F1
#
_entry.id   AF-A0A524LYZ7-F1
#
_cell.length_a   1.000
_cell.length_b   1.000
_cell.length_c   1.000
_cell.angle_alpha   90.00
_cell.angle_beta   90.00
_cell.angle_gamma   90.00
#
_symmetry.space_group_name_H-M   'P 1'
#
loop_
_entity.id
_entity.type
_entity.pdbx_description
1 polymer ?
#
loop_
_entity_poly.entity_id
_entity_poly.type
_entity_poly.pdbx_seq_one_letter_code
_entity_poly.pdbx_strand_id
1 'polypeptide(L)'
;MTEAGKTFNIMFAGVGGQGLMLLSAILGKAAVDTGLKVMTGEQHGLSQRQGSIYVHFRIGNPISPLIPYGRADMMIAMEASEALRYIEYLKKDGVVI
;
A
#
# COMPACT_ATOMS: atom_id res chain seq x y z
N MET A 1 18.59 10.13 -13.80
CA MET A 1 19.14 9.21 -12.79
C MET A 1 18.24 9.28 -11.56
N THR A 2 17.38 8.30 -11.32
CA THR A 2 16.56 8.21 -10.09
C THR A 2 17.47 7.77 -8.93
N GLU A 3 17.59 8.59 -7.89
CA GLU A 3 18.32 8.24 -6.66
C GLU A 3 17.83 6.91 -6.10
N ALA A 4 18.74 5.95 -5.95
CA ALA A 4 18.48 4.72 -5.24
C ALA A 4 18.12 5.06 -3.78
N GLY A 5 16.90 4.74 -3.36
CA GLY A 5 16.44 4.92 -1.97
C GLY A 5 15.19 5.78 -1.81
N LYS A 6 14.88 6.68 -2.75
CA LYS A 6 13.65 7.49 -2.66
C LYS A 6 12.46 6.65 -3.12
N THR A 7 11.64 6.25 -2.16
CA THR A 7 10.44 5.42 -2.38
C THR A 7 9.25 6.14 -1.81
N PHE A 8 8.16 6.24 -2.58
CA PHE A 8 6.88 6.67 -2.06
C PHE A 8 6.08 5.43 -1.64
N ASN A 9 5.73 5.35 -0.36
CA ASN A 9 5.12 4.17 0.23
C ASN A 9 3.63 4.42 0.49
N ILE A 10 2.78 3.54 -0.02
CA ILE A 10 1.33 3.60 0.18
C ILE A 10 0.88 2.30 0.85
N MET A 11 0.17 2.42 1.96
CA MET A 11 -0.51 1.29 2.60
C MET A 11 -1.96 1.26 2.13
N PHE A 12 -2.40 0.17 1.50
CA PHE A 12 -3.83 -0.04 1.28
C PHE A 12 -4.39 -0.91 2.40
N ALA A 13 -5.56 -0.54 2.92
CA ALA A 13 -6.23 -1.27 3.99
C ALA A 13 -7.73 -1.42 3.68
N GLY A 14 -8.30 -2.57 4.02
CA GLY A 14 -9.73 -2.82 3.82
C GLY A 14 -10.10 -4.26 4.11
N VAL A 15 -11.32 -4.64 3.76
CA VAL A 15 -11.82 -5.99 3.93
C VAL A 15 -12.03 -6.70 2.58
N GLY A 16 -12.03 -8.04 2.62
CA GLY A 16 -12.29 -8.87 1.46
C GLY A 16 -13.61 -8.52 0.76
N GLY A 17 -13.55 -8.25 -0.55
CA GLY A 17 -14.70 -7.90 -1.39
C GLY A 17 -14.77 -6.42 -1.81
N GLN A 18 -13.91 -5.55 -1.27
CA GLN A 18 -13.94 -4.10 -1.56
C GLN A 18 -13.13 -3.68 -2.80
N GLY A 19 -12.42 -4.61 -3.43
CA GLY A 19 -11.63 -4.32 -4.63
C GLY A 19 -10.22 -3.78 -4.35
N LEU A 20 -9.64 -3.98 -3.16
CA LEU A 20 -8.24 -3.61 -2.86
C LEU A 20 -7.23 -4.08 -3.91
N MET A 21 -7.38 -5.33 -4.39
CA MET A 21 -6.49 -5.91 -5.40
C MET A 21 -6.63 -5.20 -6.74
N LEU A 22 -7.87 -4.87 -7.12
CA LEU A 22 -8.14 -4.12 -8.33
C LEU A 22 -7.55 -2.72 -8.25
N LEU A 23 -7.71 -2.04 -7.12
CA LEU A 23 -7.11 -0.73 -6.86
C LEU A 23 -5.58 -0.79 -6.99
N SER A 24 -4.94 -1.76 -6.34
CA SER A 24 -3.49 -1.98 -6.42
C SER A 24 -3.03 -2.25 -7.86
N ALA A 25 -3.74 -3.11 -8.59
CA ALA A 25 -3.43 -3.42 -9.98
C ALA A 25 -3.57 -2.22 -10.91
N ILE A 26 -4.64 -1.43 -10.78
CA ILE A 26 -4.88 -0.22 -11.58
C ILE A 26 -3.80 0.83 -11.31
N LEU A 27 -3.50 1.11 -10.04
CA LEU A 27 -2.45 2.06 -9.67
C LEU A 27 -1.06 1.59 -10.10
N GLY A 28 -0.77 0.30 -9.95
CA GLY A 28 0.45 -0.33 -10.43
C GLY A 28 0.62 -0.17 -11.93
N LYS A 29 -0.44 -0.46 -12.70
CA LYS A 29 -0.46 -0.30 -14.15
C LYS A 29 -0.23 1.16 -14.56
N ALA A 30 -0.93 2.11 -13.94
CA ALA A 30 -0.76 3.53 -14.21
C ALA A 30 0.66 4.03 -13.91
N ALA A 31 1.27 3.57 -12.80
CA ALA A 31 2.64 3.89 -12.46
C ALA A 31 3.64 3.33 -13.50
N VAL A 32 3.46 2.07 -13.91
CA VAL A 32 4.32 1.46 -14.95
C VAL A 32 4.16 2.18 -16.29
N ASP A 33 2.94 2.53 -16.69
CA ASP A 33 2.66 3.24 -17.95
C ASP A 33 3.26 4.66 -17.98
N THR A 34 3.55 5.23 -16.81
CA THR A 34 4.24 6.53 -16.66
C THR A 34 5.75 6.39 -16.45
N GLY A 35 6.31 5.18 -16.60
CA GLY A 35 7.73 4.89 -16.45
C GLY A 35 8.23 4.81 -15.01
N LEU A 36 7.32 4.75 -14.03
CA LEU A 36 7.65 4.54 -12.63
C LEU A 36 7.80 3.04 -12.35
N LYS A 37 8.72 2.72 -11.44
CA LYS A 37 8.89 1.37 -10.91
C LYS A 37 7.97 1.16 -9.72
N VAL A 38 7.38 -0.02 -9.62
CA VAL A 38 6.51 -0.41 -8.51
C VAL A 38 6.97 -1.75 -7.96
N MET A 39 6.95 -1.89 -6.64
CA MET A 39 7.08 -3.15 -5.92
C MET A 39 5.91 -3.27 -4.96
N THR A 40 5.20 -4.40 -5.01
CA THR A 40 4.09 -4.69 -4.11
C THR A 40 4.41 -5.85 -3.18
N GLY A 41 3.88 -5.80 -1.97
CA GLY A 41 3.90 -6.87 -0.99
C GLY A 41 2.49 -7.07 -0.45
N GLU A 42 1.88 -8.19 -0.77
CA GLU A 42 0.46 -8.44 -0.51
C GLU A 42 0.33 -9.51 0.57
N GLN A 43 -0.46 -9.23 1.61
CA GLN A 43 -0.89 -10.25 2.53
C GLN A 43 -2.39 -10.45 2.38
N HIS A 44 -2.75 -11.48 1.63
CA HIS A 44 -4.12 -11.99 1.65
C HIS A 44 -4.32 -12.67 3.00
N GLY A 45 -5.15 -12.09 3.87
CA GLY A 45 -5.74 -12.89 4.93
C GLY A 45 -6.44 -14.08 4.24
N LEU A 46 -6.13 -15.32 4.64
CA LEU A 46 -6.77 -16.55 4.13
C LEU A 46 -8.31 -16.58 4.32
N SER A 47 -8.89 -15.51 4.86
CA SER A 47 -10.31 -15.34 5.04
C SER A 47 -11.00 -15.08 3.70
N GLN A 48 -11.74 -16.10 3.26
CA GLN A 48 -12.50 -16.09 2.01
C GLN A 48 -13.72 -15.14 2.03
N ARG A 49 -14.09 -14.54 3.19
CA ARG A 49 -15.12 -13.48 3.32
C ARG A 49 -14.86 -12.59 4.54
N GLN A 50 -14.90 -11.26 4.37
CA GLN A 50 -14.82 -10.25 5.45
C GLN A 50 -13.54 -10.25 6.31
N GLY A 51 -12.45 -10.88 5.85
CA GLY A 51 -11.16 -10.72 6.53
C GLY A 51 -10.53 -9.37 6.22
N SER A 52 -9.76 -8.88 7.19
CA SER A 52 -8.84 -7.76 7.01
C SER A 52 -7.78 -8.10 5.95
N ILE A 53 -7.55 -7.16 5.04
CA ILE A 53 -6.59 -7.25 3.94
C ILE A 53 -5.80 -5.95 3.89
N TYR A 54 -4.51 -6.07 3.62
CA TYR A 54 -3.65 -4.93 3.37
C TYR A 54 -2.66 -5.19 2.25
N VAL A 55 -2.18 -4.11 1.66
CA VAL A 55 -1.16 -4.13 0.60
C VAL A 55 -0.09 -3.10 0.91
N HIS A 56 1.16 -3.54 0.87
CA HIS A 56 2.31 -2.67 0.76
C HIS A 56 2.52 -2.30 -0.70
N PHE A 57 2.35 -1.03 -1.05
CA PHE A 57 2.55 -0.53 -2.40
C PHE A 57 3.69 0.49 -2.41
N ARG A 58 4.76 0.20 -3.15
CA ARG A 58 5.99 0.98 -3.11
C ARG A 58 6.38 1.46 -4.50
N ILE A 59 6.41 2.78 -4.71
CA ILE A 59 6.79 3.41 -5.97
C ILE A 59 8.24 3.91 -5.87
N GLY A 60 9.06 3.61 -6.87
CA GLY A 60 10.48 4.00 -6.93
C GLY A 60 11.39 2.78 -6.97
N ASN A 61 12.50 2.81 -6.23
CA ASN A 61 13.48 1.71 -6.25
C ASN A 61 13.67 1.08 -4.85
N PRO A 62 12.60 0.50 -4.24
CA PRO A 62 12.69 -0.15 -2.95
C PRO A 62 13.53 -1.43 -3.01
N ILE A 63 14.19 -1.74 -1.90
CA ILE A 63 15.03 -2.96 -1.74
C ILE A 63 14.18 -4.14 -1.23
N SER A 64 12.97 -3.89 -0.71
CA SER A 64 12.06 -4.88 -0.14
C SER A 64 10.60 -4.50 -0.40
N PRO A 65 9.67 -5.46 -0.56
CA PRO A 65 8.27 -5.16 -0.81
C PRO A 65 7.54 -4.60 0.40
N LEU A 66 8.03 -4.85 1.62
CA LEU A 66 7.34 -4.44 2.85
C LEU A 66 7.68 -2.99 3.21
N ILE A 67 6.66 -2.25 3.64
CA ILE A 67 6.82 -0.90 4.19
C ILE A 67 7.20 -1.03 5.67
N PRO A 68 8.32 -0.44 6.14
CA PRO A 68 8.62 -0.43 7.56
C PRO A 68 7.60 0.39 8.36
N TYR A 69 7.44 0.09 9.65
CA TYR A 69 6.59 0.88 10.54
C TYR A 69 6.98 2.38 10.53
N GLY A 70 5.97 3.24 10.56
CA GLY A 70 6.13 4.70 10.51
C GLY A 70 6.71 5.24 9.20
N ARG A 71 6.68 4.48 8.09
CA ARG A 71 7.27 4.88 6.79
C ARG A 71 6.29 4.97 5.63
N ALA A 72 5.01 4.65 5.81
CA ALA A 72 4.01 4.89 4.79
C ALA A 72 3.77 6.40 4.66
N ASP A 73 3.93 6.93 3.44
CA ASP A 73 3.65 8.32 3.12
C ASP A 73 2.15 8.59 3.05
N MET A 74 1.40 7.58 2.63
CA MET A 74 -0.04 7.60 2.48
C MET A 74 -0.65 6.27 2.91
N MET A 75 -1.87 6.33 3.42
CA MET A 75 -2.74 5.18 3.58
C MET A 75 -4.03 5.42 2.80
N ILE A 76 -4.48 4.42 2.06
CA ILE A 76 -5.82 4.40 1.46
C ILE A 76 -6.60 3.29 2.15
N ALA A 77 -7.56 3.67 2.97
CA ALA A 77 -8.36 2.75 3.75
C ALA A 77 -9.80 2.75 3.24
N MET A 78 -10.32 1.57 2.92
CA MET A 78 -11.71 1.44 2.46
C MET A 78 -12.71 1.55 3.62
N GLU A 79 -12.24 1.40 4.86
CA GLU A 79 -13.02 1.61 6.09
C GLU A 79 -12.12 2.15 7.21
N ALA A 80 -12.69 2.99 8.09
CA ALA A 80 -11.95 3.62 9.18
C ALA A 80 -11.37 2.62 10.19
N SER A 81 -12.04 1.49 10.41
CA SER A 81 -11.57 0.41 11.29
C SER A 81 -10.25 -0.19 10.80
N GLU A 82 -10.13 -0.39 9.48
CA GLU A 82 -8.94 -0.93 8.86
C GLU A 82 -7.81 0.10 8.78
N ALA A 83 -8.15 1.39 8.64
CA ALA A 83 -7.17 2.47 8.79
C ALA A 83 -6.51 2.43 10.18
N LEU A 84 -7.32 2.35 11.24
CA LEU A 84 -6.85 2.28 12.62
C LEU A 84 -6.06 1.00 12.91
N ARG A 85 -6.43 -0.12 12.29
CA ARG A 85 -5.75 -1.42 12.45
C ARG A 85 -4.30 -1.40 11.98
N TYR A 86 -3.99 -0.63 10.94
CA TYR A 86 -2.67 -0.58 10.31
C TYR A 86 -1.98 0.79 10.45
N ILE A 87 -2.48 1.65 11.35
CA ILE A 87 -2.03 3.04 11.50
C ILE A 87 -0.55 3.13 11.86
N GLU A 88 0.01 2.10 12.51
CA GLU A 88 1.42 2.03 12.89
C GLU A 88 2.39 2.06 11.70
N TYR A 89 1.90 1.78 10.48
CA TYR A 89 2.70 1.93 9.26
C TYR A 89 2.78 3.37 8.78
N LEU A 90 1.79 4.21 9.09
CA LEU A 90 1.75 5.60 8.64
C LEU A 90 2.81 6.45 9.35
N LYS A 91 3.53 7.27 8.58
CA LYS A 91 4.42 8.28 9.16
C LYS A 91 3.62 9.35 9.91
N LYS A 92 4.28 10.06 10.83
CA LYS A 92 3.64 11.09 11.69
C LYS A 92 2.92 12.20 10.89
N ASP A 93 3.47 12.56 9.74
CA ASP A 93 2.97 13.55 8.78
C ASP A 93 2.30 12.91 7.55
N GLY A 94 1.90 11.64 7.65
CA GLY A 94 1.29 10.89 6.57
C GLY A 94 -0.18 11.26 6.37
N VAL A 95 -0.68 10.96 5.17
CA VAL A 95 -2.09 11.23 4.81
C VAL A 95 -2.87 9.93 4.83
N VAL A 96 -4.04 9.94 5.46
CA VAL A 96 -5.04 8.86 5.34
C VAL A 96 -6.17 9.37 4.44
N ILE A 97 -6.54 8.55 3.46
CA ILE A 97 -7.72 8.71 2.60
C ILE A 97 -8.68 7.58 2.90
#